data_AF-A0A8T1VN40-F1
#
_entry.id   AF-A0A8T1VN40-F1
#
_cell.length_a   1.000
_cell.length_b   1.000
_cell.length_c   1.000
_cell.angle_alpha   90.00
_cell.angle_beta   90.00
_cell.angle_gamma   90.00
#
_symmetry.space_group_name_H-M   'P 1'
#
loop_
_entity.id
_entity.type
_entity.pdbx_description
1 polymer ?
#
loop_
_entity_poly.entity_id
_entity_poly.type
_entity_poly.pdbx_seq_one_letter_code
_entity_poly.pdbx_strand_id
1 'polypeptide(L)'
;MAEEWLYWPTSQGGLGLPETLAFSQALQLCSLRDATHSVAITHRVPRWFAPAFVLFQEPLEYGSVGFDILYAPIPGGLTLQEPWRGLAPFWIEPLRTWHGLVGTHCQLEVFKWAAMEIPYWYNRFLHASKTGGLTGPASKNSRLFISQGYVRIQDFVDRYGLLPTRDLCKTILGEENFDTPGKWSFAAGFFSRQVVRLLGLDVTAEPVEGPHLEAKFCAASHEWAFDQVLFINGRNHEFYRLLHKLPAIKRKPHRPLGITDEPDWKDLWRRERGLDRDLLPILCDIKFRLQHNGINVRLKYRHQTDDVLCIHGCGVVEDTEHLFWGCSIAQAVWDSFYRTSIVYWCMLSRGLRWCTSSDSLSLRSTSSPTAVTIFFVCST
;
A
#
# COMPACT_ATOMS: atom_id res chain seq x y z
N MET A 1 -18.78 11.67 -5.46
CA MET A 1 -18.00 12.11 -4.29
C MET A 1 -18.70 11.85 -2.95
N ALA A 2 -19.62 10.89 -2.86
CA ALA A 2 -20.24 10.49 -1.59
C ALA A 2 -19.67 9.16 -1.05
N GLU A 3 -18.66 8.57 -1.68
CA GLU A 3 -18.11 7.25 -1.31
C GLU A 3 -16.69 7.33 -0.74
N GLU A 4 -15.99 8.45 -0.91
CA GLU A 4 -14.59 8.62 -0.47
C GLU A 4 -14.43 8.53 1.06
N TRP A 5 -15.44 8.98 1.81
CA TRP A 5 -15.45 8.88 3.28
C TRP A 5 -15.66 7.44 3.78
N LEU A 6 -16.17 6.52 2.95
CA LEU A 6 -16.38 5.12 3.35
C LEU A 6 -15.05 4.46 3.72
N TYR A 7 -13.99 4.77 2.96
CA TYR A 7 -12.67 4.16 3.10
C TYR A 7 -11.76 4.87 4.10
N TRP A 8 -12.14 6.07 4.54
CA TRP A 8 -11.37 6.80 5.55
C TRP A 8 -11.43 6.09 6.91
N PRO A 9 -10.34 6.06 7.69
CA PRO A 9 -10.37 5.47 9.01
C PRO A 9 -11.43 6.11 9.89
N THR A 10 -12.04 5.33 10.77
CA THR A 10 -13.01 5.86 11.76
C THR A 10 -12.40 6.95 12.64
N SER A 11 -11.08 6.95 12.83
CA SER A 11 -10.35 8.02 13.53
C SER A 11 -10.27 9.35 12.78
N GLN A 12 -10.68 9.38 11.52
CA GLN A 12 -10.71 10.56 10.68
C GLN A 12 -12.13 10.85 10.14
N GLY A 13 -13.16 10.22 10.72
CA GLY A 13 -14.56 10.48 10.38
C GLY A 13 -15.12 9.66 9.22
N GLY A 14 -14.38 8.64 8.76
CA GLY A 14 -14.88 7.69 7.77
C GLY A 14 -15.48 6.43 8.40
N LEU A 15 -16.00 5.51 7.58
CA LEU A 15 -16.50 4.21 8.08
C LEU A 15 -15.37 3.19 8.33
N GLY A 16 -14.16 3.46 7.85
CA GLY A 16 -13.04 2.54 7.93
C GLY A 16 -13.27 1.25 7.13
N LEU A 17 -14.15 1.29 6.13
CA LEU A 17 -14.37 0.14 5.27
C LEU A 17 -13.11 -0.09 4.43
N PRO A 18 -12.66 -1.34 4.26
CA PRO A 18 -11.53 -1.62 3.40
C PRO A 18 -11.90 -1.27 1.95
N GLU A 19 -11.00 -0.60 1.24
CA GLU A 19 -11.14 -0.39 -0.20
C GLU A 19 -11.06 -1.75 -0.90
N THR A 20 -12.12 -2.14 -1.62
CA THR A 20 -12.27 -3.46 -2.22
C THR A 20 -11.08 -3.88 -3.08
N LEU A 21 -10.55 -2.95 -3.89
CA LEU A 21 -9.42 -3.22 -4.77
C LEU A 21 -8.13 -3.48 -3.98
N ALA A 22 -7.74 -2.55 -3.10
CA ALA A 22 -6.54 -2.69 -2.27
C ALA A 22 -6.61 -3.92 -1.36
N PHE A 23 -7.80 -4.22 -0.82
CA PHE A 23 -8.04 -5.41 -0.01
C PHE A 23 -7.89 -6.70 -0.81
N SER A 24 -8.48 -6.76 -2.01
CA SER A 24 -8.35 -7.92 -2.90
C SER A 24 -6.90 -8.17 -3.32
N GLN A 25 -6.17 -7.10 -3.68
CA GLN A 25 -4.76 -7.17 -4.02
C GLN A 25 -3.89 -7.62 -2.83
N ALA A 26 -4.17 -7.10 -1.61
CA ALA A 26 -3.48 -7.51 -0.40
C ALA A 26 -3.69 -9.01 -0.09
N LEU A 27 -4.91 -9.52 -0.27
CA LEU A 27 -5.21 -10.94 -0.13
C LEU A 27 -4.46 -11.79 -1.16
N GLN A 28 -4.43 -11.36 -2.43
CA GLN A 28 -3.73 -12.12 -3.45
C GLN A 28 -2.20 -12.08 -3.26
N LEU A 29 -1.64 -10.96 -2.79
CA LEU A 29 -0.24 -10.88 -2.37
C LEU A 29 0.06 -11.83 -1.21
N CYS A 30 -0.89 -12.05 -0.29
CA CYS A 30 -0.71 -13.07 0.76
C CYS A 30 -0.57 -14.47 0.16
N SER A 31 -1.32 -14.80 -0.89
CA SER A 31 -1.15 -16.09 -1.58
C SER A 31 0.25 -16.21 -2.20
N LEU A 32 0.74 -15.16 -2.86
CA LEU A 32 2.11 -15.16 -3.38
C LEU A 32 3.14 -15.29 -2.25
N ARG A 33 2.96 -14.55 -1.15
CA ARG A 33 3.79 -14.64 0.06
C ARG A 33 3.84 -16.05 0.60
N ASP A 34 2.71 -16.71 0.79
CA ASP A 34 2.64 -18.03 1.42
C ASP A 34 3.33 -19.08 0.56
N ALA A 35 3.22 -18.98 -0.76
CA ALA A 35 3.96 -19.83 -1.69
C ALA A 35 5.47 -19.57 -1.59
N THR A 36 5.88 -18.31 -1.64
CA THR A 36 7.28 -17.89 -1.52
C THR A 36 7.89 -18.36 -0.20
N HIS A 37 7.21 -18.14 0.92
CA HIS A 37 7.64 -18.55 2.25
C HIS A 37 7.73 -20.08 2.38
N SER A 38 6.74 -20.82 1.87
CA SER A 38 6.79 -22.28 1.84
C SER A 38 8.01 -22.79 1.07
N VAL A 39 8.32 -22.19 -0.08
CA VAL A 39 9.44 -22.59 -0.93
C VAL A 39 10.78 -22.20 -0.30
N ALA A 40 10.87 -21.02 0.31
CA ALA A 40 12.07 -20.58 1.01
C ALA A 40 12.46 -21.54 2.15
N ILE A 41 11.49 -22.08 2.88
CA ILE A 41 11.72 -23.00 4.00
C ILE A 41 11.91 -24.45 3.54
N THR A 42 11.05 -24.92 2.63
CA THR A 42 10.96 -26.36 2.32
C THR A 42 11.66 -26.74 1.02
N HIS A 43 12.07 -25.76 0.22
CA HIS A 43 12.59 -25.94 -1.14
C HIS A 43 11.68 -26.79 -2.04
N ARG A 44 10.37 -26.71 -1.78
CA ARG A 44 9.33 -27.41 -2.53
C ARG A 44 8.17 -26.48 -2.82
N VAL A 45 7.65 -26.57 -4.05
CA VAL A 45 6.43 -25.85 -4.43
C VAL A 45 5.24 -26.53 -3.76
N PRO A 46 4.43 -25.80 -2.97
CA PRO A 46 3.27 -26.39 -2.34
C PRO A 46 2.24 -26.82 -3.40
N ARG A 47 1.56 -27.94 -3.15
CA ARG A 47 0.66 -28.58 -4.13
C ARG A 47 -0.42 -27.62 -4.67
N TRP A 48 -0.92 -26.74 -3.80
CA TRP A 48 -1.96 -25.76 -4.17
C TRP A 48 -1.43 -24.65 -5.09
N PHE A 49 -0.12 -24.39 -5.09
CA PHE A 49 0.51 -23.35 -5.92
C PHE A 49 1.19 -23.91 -7.18
N ALA A 50 1.40 -25.23 -7.26
CA ALA A 50 2.07 -25.86 -8.39
C ALA A 50 1.52 -25.46 -9.78
N PRO A 51 0.19 -25.33 -10.00
CA PRO A 51 -0.33 -24.86 -11.28
C PRO A 51 0.12 -23.43 -11.62
N ALA A 52 0.09 -22.53 -10.64
CA ALA A 52 0.56 -21.15 -10.80
C ALA A 52 2.05 -21.10 -11.12
N PHE A 53 2.84 -21.90 -10.41
CA PHE A 53 4.29 -22.00 -10.63
C PHE A 53 4.65 -22.47 -12.03
N VAL A 54 3.84 -23.35 -12.64
CA VAL A 54 4.00 -23.74 -14.06
C VAL A 54 3.67 -22.56 -14.98
N LEU A 55 2.55 -21.87 -14.74
CA LEU A 55 2.16 -20.68 -15.51
C LEU A 55 3.21 -19.57 -15.43
N PHE A 56 3.93 -19.45 -14.31
CA PHE A 56 4.98 -18.46 -14.13
C PHE A 56 6.16 -18.65 -15.08
N GLN A 57 6.33 -19.84 -15.67
CA GLN A 57 7.41 -20.11 -16.62
C GLN A 57 7.09 -19.60 -18.03
N GLU A 58 5.82 -19.56 -18.41
CA GLU A 58 5.39 -19.15 -19.75
C GLU A 58 5.82 -17.74 -20.15
N PRO A 59 5.68 -16.70 -19.31
CA PRO A 59 6.13 -15.35 -19.67
C PRO A 59 7.64 -15.13 -19.51
N LEU A 60 8.36 -16.09 -18.92
CA LEU A 60 9.78 -15.94 -18.64
C LEU A 60 10.59 -16.19 -19.91
N GLU A 61 11.33 -15.17 -20.32
CA GLU A 61 12.26 -15.28 -21.44
C GLU A 61 13.67 -15.65 -20.95
N TYR A 62 14.51 -16.02 -21.92
CA TYR A 62 15.96 -16.12 -21.75
C TYR A 62 16.43 -17.15 -20.71
N GLY A 63 15.70 -18.26 -20.59
CA GLY A 63 16.06 -19.35 -19.68
C GLY A 63 15.79 -19.05 -18.20
N SER A 64 15.09 -17.95 -17.90
CA SER A 64 14.58 -17.67 -16.55
C SER A 64 13.49 -18.68 -16.18
N VAL A 65 13.38 -19.06 -14.91
CA VAL A 65 12.52 -20.15 -14.44
C VAL A 65 11.87 -19.86 -13.08
N GLY A 66 10.66 -20.39 -12.88
CA GLY A 66 9.99 -20.42 -11.58
C GLY A 66 9.81 -19.03 -10.96
N PHE A 67 10.36 -18.83 -9.76
CA PHE A 67 10.25 -17.55 -9.04
C PHE A 67 11.10 -16.41 -9.62
N ASP A 68 11.86 -16.63 -10.68
CA ASP A 68 12.49 -15.53 -11.42
C ASP A 68 11.47 -14.48 -11.90
N ILE A 69 10.19 -14.86 -12.00
CA ILE A 69 9.09 -13.92 -12.28
C ILE A 69 9.01 -12.77 -11.28
N LEU A 70 9.53 -12.94 -10.06
CA LEU A 70 9.60 -11.86 -9.06
C LEU A 70 10.55 -10.73 -9.48
N TYR A 71 11.51 -11.02 -10.37
CA TYR A 71 12.41 -10.06 -11.00
C TYR A 71 11.90 -9.54 -12.34
N ALA A 72 10.91 -10.20 -12.93
CA ALA A 72 10.48 -9.92 -14.29
C ALA A 72 9.84 -8.52 -14.44
N PRO A 73 10.06 -7.84 -15.57
CA PRO A 73 9.41 -6.56 -15.88
C PRO A 73 7.94 -6.77 -16.27
N ILE A 74 7.06 -6.88 -15.28
CA ILE A 74 5.63 -7.15 -15.49
C ILE A 74 4.96 -5.97 -16.22
N PRO A 75 4.25 -6.20 -17.35
CA PRO A 75 3.62 -5.12 -18.12
C PRO A 75 2.44 -4.51 -17.37
N GLY A 76 2.41 -3.18 -17.34
CA GLY A 76 1.23 -2.41 -16.93
C GLY A 76 0.16 -2.34 -18.02
N GLY A 77 -1.00 -1.77 -17.67
CA GLY A 77 -2.07 -1.45 -18.64
C GLY A 77 -3.23 -2.45 -18.68
N LEU A 78 -4.29 -2.07 -19.39
CA LEU A 78 -5.55 -2.84 -19.43
C LEU A 78 -5.49 -4.07 -20.35
N THR A 79 -4.63 -4.05 -21.37
CA THR A 79 -4.49 -5.15 -22.34
C THR A 79 -3.23 -5.95 -22.07
N LEU A 80 -3.37 -7.28 -22.01
CA LEU A 80 -2.24 -8.19 -21.88
C LEU A 80 -1.78 -8.65 -23.27
N GLN A 81 -0.48 -8.49 -23.50
CA GLN A 81 0.20 -8.99 -24.68
C GLN A 81 0.87 -10.32 -24.36
N GLU A 82 1.14 -11.12 -25.39
CA GLU A 82 2.03 -12.27 -25.25
C GLU A 82 3.41 -11.80 -24.74
N PRO A 83 4.10 -12.59 -23.89
CA PRO A 83 3.73 -13.92 -23.39
C PRO A 83 2.90 -13.92 -22.09
N TRP A 84 2.43 -12.75 -21.63
CA TRP A 84 1.77 -12.59 -20.33
C TRP A 84 0.30 -13.04 -20.31
N ARG A 85 -0.26 -13.37 -21.46
CA ARG A 85 -1.68 -13.71 -21.61
C ARG A 85 -2.05 -15.01 -20.87
N GLY A 86 -1.13 -15.97 -20.78
CA GLY A 86 -1.34 -17.27 -20.15
C GLY A 86 -1.51 -17.24 -18.62
N LEU A 87 -1.04 -16.19 -17.93
CA LEU A 87 -1.11 -16.08 -16.46
C LEU A 87 -2.53 -15.89 -15.89
N ALA A 88 -3.50 -15.56 -16.75
CA ALA A 88 -4.87 -15.19 -16.37
C ALA A 88 -4.96 -13.97 -15.42
N PRO A 89 -6.14 -13.31 -15.30
CA PRO A 89 -6.31 -12.15 -14.42
C PRO A 89 -5.96 -12.40 -12.96
N PHE A 90 -6.08 -13.65 -12.49
CA PHE A 90 -5.84 -14.01 -11.10
C PHE A 90 -4.38 -13.83 -10.67
N TRP A 91 -3.40 -14.18 -11.51
CA TRP A 91 -1.97 -14.07 -11.17
C TRP A 91 -1.30 -12.81 -11.70
N ILE A 92 -1.78 -12.28 -12.81
CA ILE A 92 -1.19 -11.08 -13.39
C ILE A 92 -1.38 -9.84 -12.52
N GLU A 93 -2.54 -9.67 -11.88
CA GLU A 93 -2.79 -8.53 -11.00
C GLU A 93 -1.90 -8.56 -9.74
N PRO A 94 -1.75 -9.69 -9.02
CA PRO A 94 -0.79 -9.80 -7.93
C PRO A 94 0.65 -9.56 -8.34
N LEU A 95 1.05 -10.04 -9.52
CA LEU A 95 2.39 -9.80 -10.06
C LEU A 95 2.60 -8.32 -10.44
N ARG A 96 1.57 -7.64 -10.96
CA ARG A 96 1.61 -6.18 -11.20
C ARG A 96 1.71 -5.40 -9.90
N THR A 97 0.94 -5.79 -8.88
CA THR A 97 1.01 -5.19 -7.56
C THR A 97 2.38 -5.41 -6.93
N TRP A 98 2.87 -6.65 -6.95
CA TRP A 98 4.23 -7.03 -6.54
C TRP A 98 5.28 -6.17 -7.24
N HIS A 99 5.22 -6.12 -8.57
CA HIS A 99 6.11 -5.30 -9.37
C HIS A 99 6.01 -3.83 -8.93
N GLY A 100 4.82 -3.25 -8.79
CA GLY A 100 4.63 -1.90 -8.26
C GLY A 100 5.37 -1.63 -6.94
N LEU A 101 5.25 -2.56 -5.98
CA LEU A 101 5.94 -2.49 -4.69
C LEU A 101 7.47 -2.60 -4.84
N VAL A 102 7.95 -3.58 -5.61
CA VAL A 102 9.39 -3.74 -5.90
C VAL A 102 9.99 -2.47 -6.48
N GLY A 103 9.29 -1.83 -7.43
CA GLY A 103 9.77 -0.59 -8.05
C GLY A 103 9.75 0.63 -7.12
N THR A 104 8.93 0.59 -6.06
CA THR A 104 8.79 1.70 -5.11
C THR A 104 9.75 1.54 -3.92
N HIS A 105 10.00 0.31 -3.47
CA HIS A 105 10.66 0.04 -2.19
C HIS A 105 12.00 -0.69 -2.30
N CYS A 106 12.30 -1.32 -3.44
CA CYS A 106 13.52 -2.10 -3.59
C CYS A 106 14.54 -1.41 -4.52
N GLN A 107 15.82 -1.57 -4.19
CA GLN A 107 16.95 -1.14 -5.01
C GLN A 107 17.90 -2.33 -5.22
N LEU A 108 18.66 -2.31 -6.31
CA LEU A 108 19.57 -3.41 -6.66
C LEU A 108 20.63 -3.65 -5.59
N GLU A 109 21.07 -2.57 -4.92
CA GLU A 109 22.09 -2.57 -3.88
C GLU A 109 21.75 -3.48 -2.71
N VAL A 110 20.45 -3.66 -2.44
CA VAL A 110 19.93 -4.56 -1.39
C VAL A 110 20.20 -6.03 -1.74
N PHE A 111 20.32 -6.36 -3.02
CA PHE A 111 20.48 -7.73 -3.51
C PHE A 111 21.92 -8.06 -3.94
N LYS A 112 22.92 -7.24 -3.57
CA LYS A 112 24.33 -7.53 -3.88
C LYS A 112 24.79 -8.90 -3.39
N TRP A 113 24.27 -9.33 -2.24
CA TRP A 113 24.56 -10.65 -1.67
C TRP A 113 24.05 -11.79 -2.56
N ALA A 114 22.97 -11.58 -3.32
CA ALA A 114 22.37 -12.55 -4.23
C ALA A 114 22.82 -12.35 -5.69
N ALA A 115 23.84 -11.53 -5.95
CA ALA A 115 24.27 -11.17 -7.30
C ALA A 115 24.60 -12.39 -8.20
N MET A 116 24.99 -13.51 -7.60
CA MET A 116 25.27 -14.75 -8.31
C MET A 116 24.02 -15.44 -8.85
N GLU A 117 22.90 -15.31 -8.14
CA GLU A 117 21.66 -16.08 -8.36
C GLU A 117 20.61 -15.32 -9.17
N ILE A 118 20.74 -14.00 -9.24
CA ILE A 118 19.79 -13.12 -9.90
C ILE A 118 19.90 -13.30 -11.42
N PRO A 119 18.79 -13.52 -12.16
CA PRO A 119 18.82 -13.56 -13.61
C PRO A 119 19.22 -12.18 -14.14
N TYR A 120 20.15 -12.11 -15.09
CA TYR A 120 20.68 -10.83 -15.57
C TYR A 120 20.13 -10.39 -16.94
N TRP A 121 19.29 -11.22 -17.58
CA TRP A 121 18.66 -10.92 -18.87
C TRP A 121 17.23 -10.41 -18.77
N TYR A 122 16.45 -10.96 -17.84
CA TYR A 122 15.02 -10.66 -17.66
C TYR A 122 14.74 -10.12 -16.26
N ASN A 123 15.32 -8.97 -15.97
CA ASN A 123 15.36 -8.44 -14.62
C ASN A 123 15.15 -6.93 -14.58
N ARG A 124 14.19 -6.50 -13.77
CA ARG A 124 13.83 -5.10 -13.52
C ARG A 124 14.96 -4.23 -12.94
N PHE A 125 15.88 -4.80 -12.18
CA PHE A 125 16.94 -4.00 -11.57
C PHE A 125 18.12 -3.79 -12.52
N LEU A 126 18.29 -4.70 -13.49
CA LEU A 126 19.48 -4.78 -14.33
C LEU A 126 19.14 -4.25 -15.73
N HIS A 127 19.33 -2.95 -15.92
CA HIS A 127 19.04 -2.28 -17.18
C HIS A 127 20.26 -1.52 -17.72
N ALA A 128 20.76 -1.95 -18.87
CA ALA A 128 21.87 -1.29 -19.56
C ALA A 128 21.34 -0.24 -20.55
N SER A 129 21.14 1.01 -20.10
CA SER A 129 20.98 2.16 -21.00
C SER A 129 21.65 3.42 -20.43
N LYS A 130 21.93 4.41 -21.29
CA LYS A 130 22.53 5.70 -20.88
C LYS A 130 21.56 6.60 -20.09
N THR A 131 20.26 6.30 -20.05
CA THR A 131 19.21 7.18 -19.50
C THR A 131 18.11 6.46 -18.69
N GLY A 132 18.27 5.17 -18.35
CA GLY A 132 17.36 4.46 -17.44
C GLY A 132 16.00 4.05 -18.01
N GLY A 133 15.74 4.24 -19.32
CA GLY A 133 14.58 3.66 -20.02
C GLY A 133 14.83 2.23 -20.51
N LEU A 134 13.80 1.38 -20.49
CA LEU A 134 13.83 -0.06 -20.75
C LEU A 134 13.36 -0.40 -22.19
N THR A 135 14.21 -1.06 -23.00
CA THR A 135 13.81 -1.84 -24.20
C THR A 135 14.88 -2.90 -24.59
N GLY A 136 15.28 -3.81 -23.70
CA GLY A 136 15.99 -5.04 -24.14
C GLY A 136 17.11 -5.60 -23.25
N PRO A 137 17.81 -6.65 -23.73
CA PRO A 137 18.80 -7.40 -22.96
C PRO A 137 20.06 -6.57 -22.63
N ALA A 138 20.74 -6.91 -21.53
CA ALA A 138 21.96 -6.25 -21.04
C ALA A 138 23.12 -6.20 -22.07
N SER A 139 23.06 -7.02 -23.12
CA SER A 139 23.96 -6.99 -24.27
C SER A 139 23.20 -7.37 -25.54
N LYS A 140 23.58 -6.77 -26.68
CA LYS A 140 23.10 -7.19 -28.01
C LYS A 140 23.47 -8.65 -28.33
N ASN A 141 24.51 -9.18 -27.69
CA ASN A 141 24.99 -10.57 -27.86
C ASN A 141 24.47 -11.52 -26.78
N SER A 142 23.51 -11.06 -25.96
CA SER A 142 22.91 -11.85 -24.88
C SER A 142 22.43 -13.22 -25.31
N ARG A 143 21.79 -13.30 -26.47
CA ARG A 143 21.23 -14.55 -27.01
C ARG A 143 22.27 -15.66 -27.16
N LEU A 144 23.54 -15.32 -27.44
CA LEU A 144 24.61 -16.31 -27.59
C LEU A 144 25.02 -16.94 -26.25
N PHE A 145 25.02 -16.15 -25.18
CA PHE A 145 25.23 -16.68 -23.82
C PHE A 145 24.03 -17.50 -23.36
N ILE A 146 22.81 -17.00 -23.61
CA ILE A 146 21.56 -17.67 -23.23
C ILE A 146 21.41 -19.01 -23.94
N SER A 147 21.71 -19.07 -25.24
CA SER A 147 21.62 -20.33 -26.01
C SER A 147 22.59 -21.39 -25.50
N GLN A 148 23.63 -20.98 -24.79
CA GLN A 148 24.58 -21.89 -24.12
C GLN A 148 24.22 -22.13 -22.65
N GLY A 149 23.12 -21.57 -22.17
CA GLY A 149 22.60 -21.74 -20.81
C GLY A 149 23.27 -20.88 -19.75
N TYR A 150 23.89 -19.74 -20.12
CA TYR A 150 24.35 -18.74 -19.17
C TYR A 150 23.24 -17.71 -18.91
N VAL A 151 22.47 -17.91 -17.84
CA VAL A 151 21.33 -17.08 -17.41
C VAL A 151 21.63 -16.29 -16.13
N ARG A 152 22.57 -16.81 -15.32
CA ARG A 152 23.08 -16.26 -14.06
C ARG A 152 24.60 -16.17 -14.09
N ILE A 153 25.17 -15.45 -13.11
CA ILE A 153 26.63 -15.43 -12.94
C ILE A 153 27.12 -16.76 -12.36
N GLN A 154 26.29 -17.40 -11.54
CA GLN A 154 26.57 -18.74 -11.02
C GLN A 154 26.86 -19.76 -12.13
N ASP A 155 26.21 -19.66 -13.30
CA ASP A 155 26.44 -20.58 -14.42
C ASP A 155 27.89 -20.55 -14.96
N PHE A 156 28.61 -19.43 -14.79
CA PHE A 156 30.03 -19.32 -15.14
C PHE A 156 30.91 -20.05 -14.12
N VAL A 157 30.58 -19.91 -12.83
CA VAL A 157 31.29 -20.56 -11.72
C VAL A 157 31.07 -22.07 -11.76
N ASP A 158 29.83 -22.52 -11.92
CA ASP A 158 29.52 -23.96 -11.94
C ASP A 158 30.20 -24.71 -13.09
N ARG A 159 30.45 -24.03 -14.22
CA ARG A 159 31.03 -24.65 -15.42
C ARG A 159 32.53 -24.46 -15.55
N TYR A 160 33.09 -23.35 -15.05
CA TYR A 160 34.49 -23.01 -15.25
C TYR A 160 35.25 -22.67 -13.96
N GLY A 161 34.58 -22.60 -12.81
CA GLY A 161 35.19 -22.15 -11.55
C GLY A 161 35.61 -20.68 -11.56
N LEU A 162 35.08 -19.88 -12.50
CA LEU A 162 35.54 -18.52 -12.74
C LEU A 162 34.37 -17.55 -12.93
N LEU A 163 34.56 -16.32 -12.44
CA LEU A 163 33.68 -15.20 -12.75
C LEU A 163 33.82 -14.77 -14.23
N PRO A 164 32.84 -14.05 -14.81
CA PRO A 164 32.82 -13.70 -16.23
C PRO A 164 33.93 -12.69 -16.60
N THR A 165 35.14 -13.20 -16.84
CA THR A 165 36.27 -12.44 -17.38
C THR A 165 36.12 -12.27 -18.89
N ARG A 166 36.86 -11.31 -19.47
CA ARG A 166 36.87 -11.10 -20.92
C ARG A 166 37.23 -12.38 -21.68
N ASP A 167 38.26 -13.09 -21.25
CA ASP A 167 38.75 -14.26 -21.97
C ASP A 167 37.77 -15.43 -21.89
N LEU A 168 37.16 -15.65 -20.73
CA LEU A 168 36.09 -16.64 -20.60
C LEU A 168 34.89 -16.31 -21.49
N CYS A 169 34.48 -15.04 -21.50
CA CYS A 169 33.38 -14.58 -22.35
C CYS A 169 33.71 -14.72 -23.85
N LYS A 170 34.98 -14.57 -24.24
CA LYS A 170 35.43 -14.83 -25.61
C LYS A 170 35.25 -16.30 -25.98
N THR A 171 35.69 -17.21 -25.09
CA THR A 171 35.53 -18.66 -25.28
C THR A 171 34.06 -19.04 -25.45
N ILE A 172 33.19 -18.53 -24.59
CA ILE A 172 31.75 -18.80 -24.65
C ILE A 172 31.16 -18.23 -25.95
N LEU A 173 31.45 -16.98 -26.29
CA LEU A 173 30.84 -16.34 -27.45
C LEU A 173 31.19 -16.98 -28.79
N GLY A 174 32.34 -17.64 -28.91
CA GLY A 174 32.84 -18.21 -30.17
C GLY A 174 33.23 -17.12 -31.18
N GLU A 175 34.42 -17.23 -31.78
CA GLU A 175 34.89 -16.24 -32.77
C GLU A 175 34.06 -16.32 -34.07
N GLU A 176 33.59 -17.52 -34.42
CA GLU A 176 32.78 -17.85 -35.60
C GLU A 176 31.43 -17.12 -35.65
N ASN A 177 30.94 -16.62 -34.51
CA ASN A 177 29.68 -15.88 -34.42
C ASN A 177 29.84 -14.38 -34.76
N PHE A 178 31.03 -13.93 -35.18
CA PHE A 178 31.34 -12.52 -35.44
C PHE A 178 32.09 -12.33 -36.75
N ASP A 179 31.76 -11.24 -37.47
CA ASP A 179 32.43 -10.91 -38.74
C ASP A 179 33.93 -10.64 -38.59
N THR A 180 34.36 -10.16 -37.42
CA THR A 180 35.76 -9.80 -37.17
C THR A 180 36.20 -10.12 -35.74
N PRO A 181 37.50 -10.46 -35.54
CA PRO A 181 38.05 -10.72 -34.21
C PRO A 181 37.90 -9.52 -33.25
N GLY A 182 37.94 -8.30 -33.80
CA GLY A 182 37.77 -7.06 -33.04
C GLY A 182 36.37 -6.92 -32.44
N LYS A 183 35.31 -7.24 -33.20
CA LYS A 183 33.92 -7.21 -32.72
C LYS A 183 33.68 -8.25 -31.63
N TRP A 184 34.18 -9.47 -31.83
CA TRP A 184 34.13 -10.55 -30.84
C TRP A 184 34.80 -10.15 -29.52
N SER A 185 36.03 -9.65 -29.60
CA SER A 185 36.82 -9.24 -28.44
C SER A 185 36.20 -8.04 -27.71
N PHE A 186 35.58 -7.11 -28.45
CA PHE A 186 34.82 -6.00 -27.89
C PHE A 186 33.54 -6.48 -27.18
N ALA A 187 32.78 -7.39 -27.81
CA ALA A 187 31.55 -7.95 -27.24
C ALA A 187 31.79 -8.63 -25.88
N ALA A 188 32.80 -9.50 -25.81
CA ALA A 188 33.18 -10.19 -24.59
C ALA A 188 33.63 -9.21 -23.49
N GLY A 189 34.49 -8.24 -23.84
CA GLY A 189 34.95 -7.24 -22.89
C GLY A 189 33.86 -6.29 -22.42
N PHE A 190 32.91 -5.94 -23.29
CA PHE A 190 31.75 -5.13 -22.94
C PHE A 190 30.86 -5.86 -21.94
N PHE A 191 30.55 -7.14 -22.19
CA PHE A 191 29.74 -7.95 -21.29
C PHE A 191 30.35 -8.04 -19.89
N SER A 192 31.60 -8.49 -19.80
CA SER A 192 32.32 -8.63 -18.53
C SER A 192 32.30 -7.33 -17.71
N ARG A 193 32.60 -6.18 -18.34
CA ARG A 193 32.56 -4.87 -17.66
C ARG A 193 31.17 -4.45 -17.22
N GLN A 194 30.13 -4.71 -18.03
CA GLN A 194 28.76 -4.33 -17.68
C GLN A 194 28.26 -5.13 -16.49
N VAL A 195 28.48 -6.44 -16.49
CA VAL A 195 28.08 -7.33 -15.40
C VAL A 195 28.78 -6.95 -14.09
N VAL A 196 30.10 -6.75 -14.13
CA VAL A 196 30.89 -6.22 -12.99
C VAL A 196 30.27 -4.94 -12.44
N ARG A 197 29.98 -3.99 -13.32
CA ARG A 197 29.45 -2.68 -12.92
C ARG A 197 28.04 -2.77 -12.33
N LEU A 198 27.15 -3.51 -12.98
CA LEU A 198 25.75 -3.58 -12.59
C LEU A 198 25.58 -4.35 -11.28
N LEU A 199 26.26 -5.47 -11.13
CA LEU A 199 26.14 -6.34 -9.97
C LEU A 199 27.14 -6.02 -8.86
N GLY A 200 28.07 -5.09 -9.09
CA GLY A 200 29.12 -4.73 -8.14
C GLY A 200 30.08 -5.88 -7.83
N LEU A 201 30.34 -6.74 -8.81
CA LEU A 201 31.18 -7.92 -8.65
C LEU A 201 32.67 -7.58 -8.72
N ASP A 202 33.47 -8.20 -7.87
CA ASP A 202 34.93 -8.24 -8.05
C ASP A 202 35.31 -9.49 -8.85
N VAL A 203 35.57 -9.33 -10.15
CA VAL A 203 35.97 -10.43 -11.05
C VAL A 203 37.35 -11.01 -10.76
N THR A 204 38.14 -10.38 -9.90
CA THR A 204 39.44 -10.92 -9.45
C THR A 204 39.33 -11.71 -8.15
N ALA A 205 38.19 -11.65 -7.48
CA ALA A 205 37.94 -12.47 -6.31
C ALA A 205 37.73 -13.93 -6.74
N GLU A 206 38.20 -14.86 -5.90
CA GLU A 206 37.86 -16.26 -6.05
C GLU A 206 36.35 -16.44 -5.80
N PRO A 207 35.61 -17.07 -6.72
CA PRO A 207 34.19 -17.30 -6.52
C PRO A 207 33.99 -18.27 -5.35
N VAL A 208 32.93 -18.04 -4.56
CA VAL A 208 32.55 -18.95 -3.49
C VAL A 208 31.92 -20.19 -4.11
N GLU A 209 32.60 -21.33 -4.00
CA GLU A 209 32.05 -22.63 -4.38
C GLU A 209 31.24 -23.22 -3.23
N GLY A 210 30.03 -23.69 -3.52
CA GLY A 210 29.17 -24.28 -2.50
C GLY A 210 27.84 -24.79 -3.04
N PRO A 211 27.11 -25.59 -2.24
CA PRO A 211 25.76 -26.01 -2.60
C PRO A 211 24.88 -24.77 -2.71
N HIS A 212 24.28 -24.57 -3.88
CA HIS A 212 23.35 -23.49 -4.14
C HIS A 212 21.92 -24.05 -4.28
N LEU A 213 20.94 -23.20 -4.02
CA LEU A 213 19.54 -23.54 -4.20
C LEU A 213 19.23 -23.72 -5.70
N GLU A 214 18.28 -24.59 -6.05
CA GLU A 214 17.84 -24.71 -7.44
C GLU A 214 17.38 -23.34 -7.97
N ALA A 215 17.84 -22.97 -9.17
CA ALA A 215 17.61 -21.65 -9.78
C ALA A 215 16.15 -21.16 -9.72
N LYS A 216 15.20 -22.06 -9.92
CA LYS A 216 13.75 -21.79 -9.89
C LYS A 216 13.20 -21.37 -8.51
N PHE A 217 14.00 -21.52 -7.45
CA PHE A 217 13.65 -21.21 -6.05
C PHE A 217 14.48 -20.07 -5.46
N CYS A 218 15.65 -19.73 -6.01
CA CYS A 218 16.52 -18.66 -5.52
C CYS A 218 15.75 -17.38 -5.18
N ALA A 219 15.02 -16.84 -6.15
CA ALA A 219 14.25 -15.61 -5.97
C ALA A 219 13.23 -15.69 -4.82
N ALA A 220 12.69 -16.86 -4.48
CA ALA A 220 11.79 -16.99 -3.33
C ALA A 220 12.50 -16.91 -1.97
N SER A 221 13.78 -17.27 -1.92
CA SER A 221 14.61 -17.21 -0.72
C SER A 221 15.23 -15.83 -0.46
N HIS A 222 15.13 -14.90 -1.42
CA HIS A 222 15.68 -13.57 -1.26
C HIS A 222 14.87 -12.71 -0.27
N GLU A 223 15.56 -11.84 0.46
CA GLU A 223 14.99 -10.93 1.46
C GLU A 223 14.27 -9.74 0.81
N TRP A 224 13.11 -9.98 0.21
CA TRP A 224 12.26 -8.92 -0.30
C TRP A 224 11.65 -8.13 0.87
N ALA A 225 11.85 -6.81 0.89
CA ALA A 225 11.30 -5.93 1.92
C ALA A 225 10.53 -4.76 1.31
N PHE A 226 9.34 -4.48 1.84
CA PHE A 226 8.51 -3.33 1.47
C PHE A 226 8.23 -2.50 2.72
N ASP A 227 8.70 -1.24 2.71
CA ASP A 227 8.60 -0.34 3.88
C ASP A 227 9.11 -0.98 5.19
N GLN A 228 10.33 -1.55 5.14
CA GLN A 228 10.97 -2.27 6.26
C GLN A 228 10.29 -3.58 6.69
N VAL A 229 9.18 -3.98 6.04
CA VAL A 229 8.52 -5.26 6.31
C VAL A 229 9.03 -6.31 5.32
N LEU A 230 9.68 -7.36 5.83
CA LEU A 230 10.03 -8.52 5.03
C LEU A 230 8.77 -9.16 4.47
N PHE A 231 8.71 -9.34 3.15
CA PHE A 231 7.54 -9.83 2.43
C PHE A 231 7.02 -11.14 3.00
N ILE A 232 7.92 -12.11 3.21
CA ILE A 232 7.58 -13.44 3.77
C ILE A 232 6.94 -13.37 5.17
N ASN A 233 7.20 -12.29 5.92
CA ASN A 233 6.65 -12.06 7.26
C ASN A 233 5.46 -11.09 7.26
N GLY A 234 5.19 -10.43 6.14
CA GLY A 234 4.16 -9.40 6.02
C GLY A 234 2.77 -9.98 6.21
N ARG A 235 1.93 -9.32 6.99
CA ARG A 235 0.54 -9.69 7.28
C ARG A 235 -0.41 -8.98 6.31
N ASN A 236 -1.63 -9.50 6.17
CA ASN A 236 -2.63 -8.93 5.26
C ASN A 236 -2.89 -7.43 5.51
N HIS A 237 -2.98 -7.01 6.77
CA HIS A 237 -3.21 -5.59 7.09
C HIS A 237 -2.01 -4.70 6.77
N GLU A 238 -0.78 -5.23 6.72
CA GLU A 238 0.42 -4.50 6.33
C GLU A 238 0.44 -4.29 4.82
N PHE A 239 0.16 -5.34 4.04
CA PHE A 239 -0.02 -5.21 2.59
C PHE A 239 -1.18 -4.28 2.23
N TYR A 240 -2.31 -4.36 2.96
CA TYR A 240 -3.41 -3.44 2.76
C TYR A 240 -2.97 -1.98 2.98
N ARG A 241 -2.21 -1.68 4.04
CA ARG A 241 -1.69 -0.33 4.28
C ARG A 241 -0.70 0.14 3.22
N LEU A 242 0.14 -0.77 2.70
CA LEU A 242 1.08 -0.47 1.62
C LEU A 242 0.36 -0.09 0.32
N LEU A 243 -0.75 -0.77 0.02
CA LEU A 243 -1.50 -0.58 -1.23
C LEU A 243 -2.56 0.51 -1.14
N HIS A 244 -3.19 0.66 0.01
CA HIS A 244 -4.31 1.56 0.19
C HIS A 244 -3.82 3.00 0.37
N LYS A 245 -4.17 3.85 -0.60
CA LYS A 245 -3.98 5.30 -0.52
C LYS A 245 -5.30 5.94 -0.13
N LEU A 246 -5.29 6.69 0.97
CA LEU A 246 -6.48 7.42 1.40
C LEU A 246 -6.90 8.42 0.31
N PRO A 247 -8.17 8.40 -0.14
CA PRO A 247 -8.63 9.35 -1.13
C PRO A 247 -8.56 10.77 -0.57
N ALA A 248 -8.20 11.75 -1.40
CA ALA A 248 -8.17 13.14 -1.00
C ALA A 248 -9.60 13.68 -0.86
N ILE A 249 -10.07 13.90 0.36
CA ILE A 249 -11.38 14.53 0.60
C ILE A 249 -11.26 16.03 0.32
N LYS A 250 -12.01 16.50 -0.69
CA LYS A 250 -12.18 17.94 -0.93
C LYS A 250 -13.00 18.55 0.21
N ARG A 251 -12.32 19.20 1.16
CA ARG A 251 -12.98 19.93 2.25
C ARG A 251 -13.70 21.16 1.71
N LYS A 252 -14.93 21.37 2.16
CA LYS A 252 -15.64 22.64 1.96
C LYS A 252 -15.27 23.61 3.09
N PRO A 253 -15.20 24.92 2.83
CA PRO A 253 -14.93 25.91 3.88
C PRO A 253 -16.01 25.86 4.95
N HIS A 254 -15.63 25.97 6.22
CA HIS A 254 -16.55 25.84 7.38
C HIS A 254 -17.24 27.15 7.76
N ARG A 255 -16.75 28.29 7.24
CA ARG A 255 -17.31 29.63 7.49
C ARG A 255 -18.82 29.73 7.21
N PRO A 256 -19.38 29.14 6.13
CA PRO A 256 -20.82 29.13 5.89
C PRO A 256 -21.62 28.35 6.94
N LEU A 257 -20.98 27.50 7.75
CA LEU A 257 -21.64 26.75 8.83
C LEU A 257 -21.61 27.50 10.18
N GLY A 258 -21.07 28.73 10.21
CA GLY A 258 -20.90 29.53 11.43
C GLY A 258 -19.67 29.13 12.26
N ILE A 259 -18.81 28.25 11.76
CA ILE A 259 -17.60 27.80 12.45
C ILE A 259 -16.45 28.77 12.13
N THR A 260 -16.03 29.55 13.13
CA THR A 260 -14.96 30.56 13.02
C THR A 260 -13.57 29.94 12.98
N ASP A 261 -13.31 28.92 13.80
CA ASP A 261 -12.02 28.24 13.90
C ASP A 261 -12.14 26.76 13.49
N GLU A 262 -11.23 26.29 12.63
CA GLU A 262 -11.26 24.88 12.21
C GLU A 262 -10.87 23.98 13.39
N PRO A 263 -11.71 22.99 13.74
CA PRO A 263 -11.43 22.07 14.85
C PRO A 263 -10.30 21.10 14.51
N ASP A 264 -9.65 20.55 15.54
CA ASP A 264 -8.89 19.31 15.35
C ASP A 264 -9.87 18.16 15.09
N TRP A 265 -10.07 17.86 13.80
CA TRP A 265 -10.92 16.78 13.34
C TRP A 265 -10.56 15.41 13.95
N LYS A 266 -9.28 15.12 14.18
CA LYS A 266 -8.89 13.82 14.75
C LYS A 266 -9.36 13.71 16.19
N ASP A 267 -9.21 14.79 16.95
CA ASP A 267 -9.64 14.81 18.35
C ASP A 267 -11.17 14.82 18.46
N LEU A 268 -11.83 15.53 17.55
CA LEU A 268 -13.27 15.50 17.42
C LEU A 268 -13.82 14.09 17.18
N TRP A 269 -13.36 13.42 16.13
CA TRP A 269 -13.83 12.06 15.78
C TRP A 269 -13.47 11.03 16.85
N ARG A 270 -12.40 11.27 17.61
CA ARG A 270 -12.06 10.45 18.78
C ARG A 270 -13.08 10.63 19.90
N ARG A 271 -13.46 11.88 20.23
CA ARG A 271 -14.47 12.18 21.24
C ARG A 271 -15.85 11.67 20.82
N GLU A 272 -16.21 11.86 19.56
CA GLU A 272 -17.49 11.44 19.00
C GLU A 272 -17.68 9.91 19.06
N ARG A 273 -16.64 9.14 18.71
CA ARG A 273 -16.63 7.68 18.90
C ARG A 273 -16.60 7.26 20.36
N GLY A 274 -16.00 8.07 21.23
CA GLY A 274 -16.07 7.86 22.68
C GLY A 274 -17.50 7.92 23.19
N LEU A 275 -18.32 8.83 22.63
CA LEU A 275 -19.73 8.96 23.00
C LEU A 275 -20.56 7.74 22.58
N ASP A 276 -20.22 7.05 21.48
CA ASP A 276 -20.94 5.85 21.03
C ASP A 276 -20.91 4.70 22.04
N ARG A 277 -19.87 4.64 22.88
CA ARG A 277 -19.79 3.65 23.97
C ARG A 277 -20.85 3.90 25.05
N ASP A 278 -21.18 5.16 25.26
CA ASP A 278 -21.96 5.62 26.42
C ASP A 278 -23.40 6.06 26.02
N LEU A 279 -23.76 5.95 24.72
CA LEU A 279 -25.07 6.32 24.18
C LEU A 279 -26.06 5.15 24.20
N LEU A 280 -27.27 5.41 24.70
CA LEU A 280 -28.39 4.47 24.59
C LEU A 280 -28.87 4.36 23.12
N PRO A 281 -29.42 3.21 22.68
CA PRO A 281 -29.88 3.01 21.29
C PRO A 281 -30.84 4.09 20.77
N ILE A 282 -31.75 4.60 21.62
CA ILE A 282 -32.68 5.68 21.26
C ILE A 282 -31.96 7.01 21.01
N LEU A 283 -30.86 7.26 21.72
CA LEU A 283 -30.02 8.44 21.55
C LEU A 283 -29.08 8.27 20.35
N CYS A 284 -28.70 7.04 20.01
CA CYS A 284 -27.99 6.75 18.75
C CYS A 284 -28.87 7.06 17.52
N ASP A 285 -30.17 6.76 17.55
CA ASP A 285 -31.10 7.15 16.46
C ASP A 285 -31.23 8.67 16.35
N ILE A 286 -31.31 9.39 17.47
CA ILE A 286 -31.32 10.86 17.48
C ILE A 286 -29.99 11.39 16.93
N LYS A 287 -28.85 10.92 17.43
CA LYS A 287 -27.51 11.28 16.93
C LYS A 287 -27.40 11.04 15.42
N PHE A 288 -27.83 9.87 14.95
CA PHE A 288 -27.84 9.52 13.53
C PHE A 288 -28.72 10.47 12.71
N ARG A 289 -29.94 10.78 13.15
CA ARG A 289 -30.85 11.71 12.46
C ARG A 289 -30.30 13.14 12.42
N LEU A 290 -29.65 13.58 13.49
CA LEU A 290 -28.97 14.87 13.58
C LEU A 290 -27.77 14.93 12.63
N GLN A 291 -26.99 13.85 12.53
CA GLN A 291 -25.84 13.75 11.63
C GLN A 291 -26.24 13.57 10.15
N HIS A 292 -27.32 12.84 9.85
CA HIS A 292 -27.61 12.36 8.48
C HIS A 292 -28.88 12.91 7.82
N ASN A 293 -29.99 13.19 8.52
CA ASN A 293 -31.31 13.25 7.86
C ASN A 293 -32.06 14.60 7.86
N GLY A 294 -31.86 15.52 8.82
CA GLY A 294 -32.62 16.79 8.83
C GLY A 294 -31.77 18.04 8.58
N ILE A 295 -30.59 18.05 9.18
CA ILE A 295 -29.76 19.24 9.39
C ILE A 295 -28.77 19.42 8.26
N ASN A 296 -28.31 18.31 7.71
CA ASN A 296 -27.27 18.27 6.71
C ASN A 296 -27.78 18.75 5.34
N VAL A 297 -29.07 18.65 5.02
CA VAL A 297 -29.57 19.03 3.68
C VAL A 297 -29.45 20.54 3.48
N ARG A 298 -30.07 21.35 4.34
CA ARG A 298 -30.04 22.82 4.23
C ARG A 298 -28.66 23.42 4.49
N LEU A 299 -27.90 22.91 5.45
CA LEU A 299 -26.49 23.33 5.66
C LEU A 299 -25.57 22.93 4.49
N LYS A 300 -25.78 21.77 3.83
CA LYS A 300 -25.05 21.43 2.59
C LYS A 300 -25.36 22.41 1.45
N TYR A 301 -26.59 22.90 1.38
CA TYR A 301 -27.01 23.93 0.41
C TYR A 301 -26.52 25.34 0.78
N ARG A 302 -26.17 25.62 2.04
CA ARG A 302 -25.58 26.90 2.44
C ARG A 302 -24.20 27.17 1.82
N HIS A 303 -23.52 26.13 1.36
CA HIS A 303 -22.34 26.30 0.51
C HIS A 303 -22.67 26.78 -0.92
N GLN A 304 -23.95 26.83 -1.30
CA GLN A 304 -24.43 27.26 -2.61
C GLN A 304 -25.25 28.56 -2.53
N THR A 305 -25.91 28.84 -1.39
CA THR A 305 -26.68 30.08 -1.18
C THR A 305 -26.53 30.60 0.26
N ASP A 306 -26.39 31.91 0.44
CA ASP A 306 -26.16 32.55 1.74
C ASP A 306 -27.46 32.87 2.52
N ASP A 307 -28.61 32.61 1.91
CA ASP A 307 -29.95 33.09 2.30
C ASP A 307 -30.85 32.00 2.90
N VAL A 308 -30.27 30.87 3.34
CA VAL A 308 -31.05 29.78 3.93
C VAL A 308 -31.64 30.24 5.27
N LEU A 309 -32.92 30.63 5.28
CA LEU A 309 -33.64 31.03 6.50
C LEU A 309 -34.11 29.84 7.34
N CYS A 310 -34.33 30.10 8.63
CA CYS A 310 -34.79 29.13 9.62
C CYS A 310 -35.99 28.30 9.14
N ILE A 311 -35.92 26.97 9.26
CA ILE A 311 -37.02 26.08 8.85
C ILE A 311 -38.30 26.28 9.65
N HIS A 312 -38.16 26.79 10.87
CA HIS A 312 -39.27 27.09 11.77
C HIS A 312 -39.87 28.49 11.53
N GLY A 313 -39.36 29.25 10.56
CA GLY A 313 -39.98 30.50 10.10
C GLY A 313 -39.68 31.74 10.95
N CYS A 314 -38.67 31.71 11.83
CA CYS A 314 -38.32 32.86 12.68
C CYS A 314 -37.59 34.01 11.93
N GLY A 315 -37.29 33.84 10.63
CA GLY A 315 -36.66 34.85 9.79
C GLY A 315 -35.15 35.04 9.99
N VAL A 316 -34.52 34.27 10.89
CA VAL A 316 -33.05 34.28 11.09
C VAL A 316 -32.39 33.37 10.04
N VAL A 317 -31.19 33.75 9.57
CA VAL A 317 -30.37 32.88 8.71
C VAL A 317 -30.00 31.62 9.51
N GLU A 318 -30.35 30.46 8.95
CA GLU A 318 -30.13 29.17 9.58
C GLU A 318 -28.63 28.85 9.64
N ASP A 319 -28.10 28.75 10.86
CA ASP A 319 -26.78 28.20 11.15
C ASP A 319 -26.89 27.01 12.11
N THR A 320 -25.75 26.36 12.38
CA THR A 320 -25.75 25.17 13.24
C THR A 320 -26.21 25.52 14.66
N GLU A 321 -25.86 26.69 15.19
CA GLU A 321 -26.25 27.07 16.55
C GLU A 321 -27.73 27.42 16.63
N HIS A 322 -28.26 28.13 15.65
CA HIS A 322 -29.65 28.54 15.56
C HIS A 322 -30.59 27.34 15.42
N LEU A 323 -30.25 26.39 14.55
CA LEU A 323 -31.08 25.21 14.29
C LEU A 323 -31.27 24.34 15.55
N PHE A 324 -30.27 24.30 16.42
CA PHE A 324 -30.30 23.47 17.62
C PHE A 324 -30.73 24.23 18.87
N TRP A 325 -30.24 25.46 19.05
CA TRP A 325 -30.31 26.17 20.33
C TRP A 325 -30.91 27.57 20.21
N GLY A 326 -30.62 28.27 19.11
CA GLY A 326 -31.05 29.66 18.93
C GLY A 326 -32.51 29.84 18.47
N CYS A 327 -33.12 28.82 17.86
CA CYS A 327 -34.52 28.85 17.47
C CYS A 327 -35.41 28.51 18.67
N SER A 328 -36.31 29.42 19.05
CA SER A 328 -37.24 29.21 20.17
C SER A 328 -38.14 27.97 20.02
N ILE A 329 -38.50 27.63 18.78
CA ILE A 329 -39.31 26.44 18.49
C ILE A 329 -38.48 25.17 18.71
N ALA A 330 -37.24 25.13 18.22
CA ALA A 330 -36.34 24.00 18.45
C ALA A 330 -36.01 23.85 19.94
N GLN A 331 -35.73 24.97 20.62
CA GLN A 331 -35.44 25.02 22.05
C GLN A 331 -36.61 24.45 22.89
N ALA A 332 -37.86 24.80 22.57
CA ALA A 332 -39.02 24.27 23.28
C ALA A 332 -39.16 22.74 23.14
N VAL A 333 -38.87 22.19 21.95
CA VAL A 333 -38.88 20.73 21.71
C VAL A 333 -37.77 20.06 22.51
N TRP A 334 -36.58 20.63 22.49
CA TRP A 334 -35.44 20.15 23.27
C TRP A 334 -35.69 20.20 24.76
N ASP A 335 -36.18 21.32 25.30
CA ASP A 335 -36.50 21.47 26.72
C ASP A 335 -37.51 20.41 27.19
N SER A 336 -38.49 20.07 26.34
CA SER A 336 -39.45 18.99 26.61
C SER A 336 -38.76 17.61 26.64
N PHE A 337 -37.91 17.33 25.63
CA PHE A 337 -37.19 16.05 25.52
C PHE A 337 -36.12 15.85 26.60
N TYR A 338 -35.48 16.94 27.05
CA TYR A 338 -34.36 16.89 27.99
C TYR A 338 -34.80 16.94 29.45
N ARG A 339 -35.97 17.51 29.78
CA ARG A 339 -36.55 17.47 31.15
C ARG A 339 -36.78 16.04 31.66
N THR A 340 -36.99 15.07 30.76
CA THR A 340 -37.16 13.66 31.11
C THR A 340 -35.84 12.89 31.21
N SER A 341 -34.69 13.49 30.85
CA SER A 341 -33.40 12.80 30.66
C SER A 341 -32.20 13.55 31.28
N ILE A 342 -32.35 14.02 32.52
CA ILE A 342 -31.40 14.92 33.25
C ILE A 342 -29.93 14.44 33.24
N VAL A 343 -29.67 13.12 33.32
CA VAL A 343 -28.29 12.59 33.38
C VAL A 343 -27.53 12.80 32.06
N TYR A 344 -28.22 12.79 30.93
CA TYR A 344 -27.61 12.92 29.60
C TYR A 344 -27.38 14.39 29.21
N TRP A 345 -28.10 15.33 29.84
CA TRP A 345 -27.92 16.77 29.64
C TRP A 345 -26.48 17.21 29.92
N CYS A 346 -25.86 16.74 31.00
CA CYS A 346 -24.48 17.11 31.32
C CYS A 346 -23.46 16.56 30.31
N MET A 347 -23.74 15.44 29.65
CA MET A 347 -22.84 14.86 28.65
C MET A 347 -23.03 15.49 27.26
N LEU A 348 -24.28 15.66 26.81
CA LEU A 348 -24.60 16.24 25.51
C LEU A 348 -24.39 17.77 25.50
N SER A 349 -24.79 18.50 26.54
CA SER A 349 -24.56 19.96 26.59
C SER A 349 -23.08 20.34 26.72
N ARG A 350 -22.23 19.48 27.30
CA ARG A 350 -20.77 19.70 27.36
C ARG A 350 -20.02 19.17 26.13
N GLY A 351 -20.58 18.20 25.41
CA GLY A 351 -19.99 17.63 24.18
C GLY A 351 -20.46 18.28 22.87
N LEU A 352 -21.70 18.79 22.83
CA LEU A 352 -22.33 19.44 21.65
C LEU A 352 -22.37 20.97 21.73
N ARG A 353 -22.14 21.60 22.90
CA ARG A 353 -21.54 22.95 22.92
C ARG A 353 -20.12 22.79 22.45
N TRP A 354 -19.96 22.63 21.15
CA TRP A 354 -18.67 22.57 20.52
C TRP A 354 -17.84 23.78 20.93
N CYS A 355 -16.63 23.52 21.43
CA CYS A 355 -15.39 24.01 20.81
C CYS A 355 -15.39 25.45 20.27
N THR A 356 -15.99 26.40 20.99
CA THR A 356 -15.90 27.84 20.71
C THR A 356 -15.05 28.59 21.74
N SER A 357 -14.66 27.95 22.84
CA SER A 357 -13.65 28.48 23.75
C SER A 357 -12.43 27.58 23.82
N SER A 358 -11.26 28.22 23.73
CA SER A 358 -9.91 27.70 23.88
C SER A 358 -9.58 27.25 25.31
N ASP A 359 -10.56 26.75 26.08
CA ASP A 359 -10.35 26.34 27.45
C ASP A 359 -9.78 24.92 27.50
N SER A 360 -8.46 24.86 27.64
CA SER A 360 -7.70 23.67 28.00
C SER A 360 -8.13 23.17 29.38
N LEU A 361 -9.02 22.19 29.44
CA LEU A 361 -9.29 21.44 30.66
C LEU A 361 -8.62 20.06 30.57
N SER A 362 -7.49 19.94 31.27
CA SER A 362 -6.80 18.67 31.47
C SER A 362 -7.67 17.72 32.31
N LEU A 363 -8.20 16.66 31.70
CA LEU A 363 -8.72 15.50 32.44
C LEU A 363 -7.52 14.69 32.95
N ARG A 364 -7.05 14.97 34.16
CA ARG A 364 -6.16 14.04 34.87
C ARG A 364 -6.98 12.81 35.25
N SER A 365 -6.67 11.71 34.57
CA SER A 365 -7.01 10.34 34.95
C SER A 365 -6.54 10.07 36.37
N THR A 366 -7.47 9.91 37.31
CA THR A 366 -7.22 9.15 38.54
C THR A 366 -7.80 7.75 38.34
N SER A 367 -6.89 6.80 38.32
CA SER A 367 -7.11 5.36 38.23
C SER A 367 -7.90 4.83 39.43
N SER A 368 -9.17 4.45 39.24
CA SER A 368 -9.81 3.25 39.84
C SER A 368 -11.30 3.17 39.42
N PRO A 369 -11.87 1.99 39.13
CA PRO A 369 -13.21 1.85 38.58
C PRO A 369 -14.24 1.58 39.69
N THR A 370 -14.84 2.62 40.26
CA THR A 370 -16.08 2.45 41.05
C THR A 370 -16.79 3.79 41.21
N ALA A 371 -18.06 3.83 40.79
CA ALA A 371 -19.11 4.80 41.13
C ALA A 371 -18.68 6.28 41.27
N VAL A 372 -18.96 7.09 40.24
CA VAL A 372 -18.93 8.55 40.36
C VAL A 372 -20.21 9.00 41.06
N THR A 373 -20.14 9.15 42.39
CA THR A 373 -21.11 9.90 43.20
C THR A 373 -20.79 11.39 43.05
N ILE A 374 -21.73 12.18 42.52
CA ILE A 374 -21.60 13.65 42.45
C ILE A 374 -22.50 14.27 43.51
N PHE A 375 -21.89 14.95 44.48
CA PHE A 375 -22.56 15.75 45.49
C PHE A 375 -23.02 17.11 44.90
N PHE A 376 -24.23 17.53 45.27
CA PHE A 376 -24.72 18.89 45.08
C PHE A 376 -24.39 19.75 46.31
N VAL A 377 -23.89 20.96 46.09
CA VAL A 377 -24.08 22.07 47.03
C VAL A 377 -24.70 23.22 46.24
N CYS A 378 -25.98 23.46 46.50
CA CYS A 378 -26.66 24.68 46.09
C CYS A 378 -26.27 25.81 47.04
N SER A 379 -26.05 26.99 46.49
CA SER A 379 -26.26 28.24 47.23
C SER A 379 -26.97 29.22 46.30
N THR A 380 -28.00 29.81 46.90
CA THR A 380 -29.15 30.61 46.41
C THR A 380 -28.88 31.65 45.36
#